data_AF-A0A7S4E008-F1
#
_entry.id   AF-A0A7S4E008-F1
#
_cell.length_a   1.000
_cell.length_b   1.000
_cell.length_c   1.000
_cell.angle_alpha   90.00
_cell.angle_beta   90.00
_cell.angle_gamma   90.00
#
_symmetry.space_group_name_H-M   'P 1'
#
loop_
_entity.id
_entity.type
_entity.pdbx_description
1 polymer ?
#
loop_
_entity_poly.entity_id
_entity_poly.type
_entity_poly.pdbx_seq_one_letter_code
_entity_poly.pdbx_strand_id
1 'polypeptide(L)'
;GMGGLPPPPGMAAKPQRPKLPAKKKIKPGKKMKALHWNKLSNEDAHDTVWKDLGKHDSAILGDLDIILIEQSFGDLPKKKKKVQDGEGGEGSKKNPEKKAKEKKKLVELLDGKRRQQ
;
A
#
# COMPACT_ATOMS: atom_id res chain seq x y z
N GLY A 1 -37.09 15.42 -22.01
CA GLY A 1 -36.23 16.11 -21.03
C GLY A 1 -36.70 15.73 -19.65
N MET A 2 -35.82 15.21 -18.81
CA MET A 2 -36.14 14.88 -17.41
C MET A 2 -35.64 16.01 -16.52
N GLY A 3 -36.54 16.93 -16.17
CA GLY A 3 -36.30 17.95 -15.16
C GLY A 3 -36.51 17.34 -13.78
N GLY A 4 -35.45 17.30 -12.96
CA GLY A 4 -35.56 16.91 -11.56
C GLY A 4 -36.42 17.90 -10.78
N LEU A 5 -37.21 17.38 -9.84
CA LEU A 5 -38.05 18.18 -8.94
C LEU A 5 -37.19 19.23 -8.20
N PRO A 6 -37.64 20.49 -8.09
CA PRO A 6 -36.89 21.53 -7.41
C PRO A 6 -36.72 21.17 -5.92
N PRO A 7 -35.57 21.52 -5.31
CA PRO A 7 -35.33 21.23 -3.90
C PRO A 7 -36.38 21.92 -3.01
N PRO A 8 -36.81 21.27 -1.92
CA PRO A 8 -37.84 21.80 -1.04
C PRO A 8 -37.43 23.18 -0.47
N PRO A 9 -38.37 24.14 -0.38
CA PRO A 9 -38.11 25.46 0.19
C PRO A 9 -37.53 25.33 1.61
N GLY A 10 -36.36 25.91 1.85
CA GLY A 10 -35.69 25.90 3.15
C GLY A 10 -34.49 24.95 3.27
N MET A 11 -34.28 24.03 2.32
CA MET A 11 -32.98 23.35 2.21
C MET A 11 -32.01 24.25 1.46
N ALA A 12 -31.24 25.05 2.20
CA ALA A 12 -30.06 25.70 1.65
C ALA A 12 -29.18 24.62 1.01
N ALA A 13 -28.97 24.72 -0.30
CA ALA A 13 -28.02 23.88 -1.00
C ALA A 13 -26.67 24.04 -0.29
N LYS A 14 -26.16 22.97 0.32
CA LYS A 14 -24.86 23.01 0.99
C LYS A 14 -23.84 23.52 -0.03
N PRO A 15 -23.04 24.54 0.30
CA PRO A 15 -22.07 25.08 -0.64
C PRO A 15 -21.14 23.94 -1.09
N GLN A 16 -21.19 23.61 -2.38
CA GLN A 16 -20.28 22.64 -2.97
C GLN A 16 -18.88 23.23 -2.92
N ARG A 17 -18.05 22.72 -2.01
CA ARG A 17 -16.63 23.08 -1.97
C ARG A 17 -15.93 22.61 -3.25
N PRO A 18 -15.00 23.38 -3.81
CA PRO A 18 -14.23 22.97 -4.98
C PRO A 18 -13.49 21.67 -4.70
N LYS A 19 -13.71 20.65 -5.53
CA LYS A 19 -13.02 19.36 -5.40
C LYS A 19 -11.67 19.44 -6.11
N LEU A 20 -10.61 19.04 -5.43
CA LEU A 20 -9.29 18.88 -6.05
C LEU A 20 -9.34 17.79 -7.14
N PRO A 21 -8.56 17.94 -8.24
CA PRO A 21 -8.53 16.96 -9.33
C PRO A 21 -8.04 15.59 -8.84
N ALA A 22 -8.60 14.53 -9.44
CA ALA A 22 -8.21 13.16 -9.11
C ALA A 22 -6.77 12.86 -9.57
N LYS A 23 -5.95 12.33 -8.66
CA LYS A 23 -4.55 11.97 -8.94
C LYS A 23 -4.46 10.68 -9.77
N LYS A 24 -3.48 10.63 -10.69
CA LYS A 24 -3.12 9.39 -11.41
C LYS A 24 -2.60 8.36 -10.40
N LYS A 25 -3.08 7.12 -10.51
CA LYS A 25 -2.68 6.01 -9.61
C LYS A 25 -1.66 5.12 -10.30
N ILE A 26 -0.50 4.92 -9.67
CA ILE A 26 0.46 3.89 -10.08
C ILE A 26 0.08 2.57 -9.40
N LYS A 27 0.09 1.48 -10.16
CA LYS A 27 -0.06 0.12 -9.65
C LYS A 27 1.30 -0.57 -9.74
N PRO A 28 1.96 -0.86 -8.60
CA PRO A 28 3.24 -1.57 -8.62
C PRO A 28 3.03 -3.02 -9.09
N GLY A 29 4.06 -3.60 -9.73
CA GLY A 29 4.08 -4.98 -10.21
C GLY A 29 4.18 -6.01 -9.09
N LYS A 30 4.69 -5.59 -7.91
CA LYS A 30 4.77 -6.40 -6.70
C LYS A 30 4.06 -5.72 -5.54
N LYS A 31 3.63 -6.52 -4.56
CA LYS A 31 3.12 -5.99 -3.30
C LYS A 31 4.22 -5.20 -2.61
N MET A 32 3.95 -3.96 -2.25
CA MET A 32 4.87 -3.09 -1.51
C MET A 32 4.53 -3.07 -0.01
N LYS A 33 5.52 -2.75 0.82
CA LYS A 33 5.30 -2.40 2.22
C LYS A 33 4.40 -1.17 2.32
N ALA A 34 3.45 -1.20 3.26
CA ALA A 34 2.50 -0.09 3.43
C ALA A 34 3.16 1.12 4.10
N LEU A 35 2.97 2.30 3.51
CA LEU A 35 3.22 3.57 4.18
C LEU A 35 2.02 3.91 5.05
N HIS A 36 2.22 3.92 6.36
CA HIS A 36 1.16 4.11 7.34
C HIS A 36 0.99 5.59 7.75
N TRP A 37 0.89 6.46 6.75
CA TRP A 37 0.58 7.87 6.94
C TRP A 37 -0.92 8.15 7.05
N ASN A 38 -1.26 9.23 7.74
CA ASN A 38 -2.62 9.75 7.81
C ASN A 38 -2.89 10.60 6.56
N LYS A 39 -3.84 10.15 5.73
CA LYS A 39 -4.21 10.87 4.52
C LYS A 39 -5.08 12.07 4.86
N LEU A 40 -4.83 13.19 4.21
CA LEU A 40 -5.69 14.36 4.26
C LEU A 40 -6.87 14.17 3.30
N SER A 41 -8.08 14.59 3.71
CA SER A 41 -9.22 14.60 2.80
C SER A 41 -9.05 15.71 1.75
N ASN A 42 -9.70 15.58 0.59
CA ASN A 42 -9.64 16.63 -0.43
C ASN A 42 -10.23 17.96 0.06
N GLU A 43 -11.19 17.91 0.99
CA GLU A 43 -11.83 19.09 1.56
C GLU A 43 -10.87 19.85 2.48
N ASP A 44 -10.07 19.12 3.26
CA ASP A 44 -9.09 19.71 4.18
C ASP A 44 -7.81 20.18 3.46
N ALA A 45 -7.57 19.68 2.24
CA ALA A 45 -6.37 20.00 1.46
C ALA A 45 -6.47 21.32 0.68
N HIS A 46 -7.66 21.88 0.49
CA HIS A 46 -7.91 22.99 -0.45
C HIS A 46 -7.14 24.28 -0.10
N ASP A 47 -7.03 24.64 1.18
CA ASP A 47 -6.38 25.88 1.64
C ASP A 47 -5.04 25.60 2.34
N THR A 48 -4.35 24.58 1.86
CA THR A 48 -3.06 24.13 2.41
C THR A 48 -2.00 24.07 1.33
N VAL A 49 -0.75 23.81 1.73
CA VAL A 49 0.37 23.55 0.81
C VAL A 49 0.12 22.40 -0.17
N TRP A 50 -0.88 21.54 0.10
CA TRP A 50 -1.23 20.41 -0.75
C TRP A 50 -2.06 20.79 -1.99
N LYS A 51 -2.60 22.02 -2.05
CA LYS A 51 -3.46 22.50 -3.15
C LYS A 51 -2.79 22.41 -4.52
N ASP A 52 -1.53 22.82 -4.60
CA ASP A 52 -0.77 22.88 -5.85
C ASP A 52 0.04 21.62 -6.14
N LEU A 53 0.18 20.72 -5.16
CA LEU A 53 1.01 19.52 -5.30
C LEU A 53 0.54 18.61 -6.44
N GLY A 54 -0.78 18.57 -6.72
CA GLY A 54 -1.35 17.80 -7.81
C GLY A 54 -0.83 18.19 -9.20
N LYS A 55 -0.35 19.43 -9.38
CA LYS A 55 0.28 19.89 -10.65
C LYS A 55 1.66 19.27 -10.85
N HIS A 56 2.37 18.99 -9.75
CA HIS A 56 3.72 18.45 -9.75
C HIS A 56 3.77 16.92 -9.67
N ASP A 57 2.68 16.27 -9.23
CA ASP A 57 2.60 14.80 -9.14
C ASP A 57 3.00 14.12 -10.45
N SER A 58 2.61 14.64 -11.62
CA SER A 58 2.96 13.99 -12.90
C SER A 58 4.45 14.05 -13.24
N ALA A 59 5.15 15.14 -12.84
CA ALA A 59 6.60 15.25 -13.02
C ALA A 59 7.33 14.28 -12.08
N ILE A 60 6.90 14.23 -10.82
CA ILE A 60 7.44 13.32 -9.81
C ILE A 60 7.30 11.85 -10.26
N LEU A 61 6.14 11.48 -10.82
CA LEU A 61 5.92 10.11 -11.31
C LEU A 61 6.76 9.75 -12.54
N GLY A 62 7.19 10.74 -13.33
CA GLY A 62 8.09 10.52 -14.49
C GLY A 62 9.53 10.26 -14.07
N ASP A 63 9.98 10.90 -13.00
CA ASP A 63 11.36 10.81 -12.52
C ASP A 63 11.59 9.67 -11.52
N LEU A 64 10.50 9.09 -10.98
CA LEU A 64 10.58 7.97 -10.04
C LEU A 64 10.95 6.66 -10.74
N ASP A 65 12.09 6.08 -10.35
CA ASP A 65 12.43 4.69 -10.71
C ASP A 65 11.59 3.71 -9.87
N ILE A 66 10.43 3.34 -10.44
CA ILE A 66 9.49 2.39 -9.82
C ILE A 66 10.16 1.03 -9.57
N ILE A 67 11.05 0.59 -10.46
CA ILE A 67 11.69 -0.73 -10.36
C ILE A 67 12.62 -0.74 -9.14
N LEU A 68 13.43 0.28 -8.96
CA LEU A 68 14.32 0.42 -7.80
C LEU A 68 13.54 0.48 -6.49
N ILE A 69 12.43 1.21 -6.47
CA ILE A 69 11.54 1.31 -5.29
C ILE A 69 10.92 -0.04 -4.96
N GLU A 70 10.44 -0.78 -5.96
CA GLU A 70 9.87 -2.11 -5.78
C GLU A 70 10.91 -3.13 -5.29
N GLN A 71 12.16 -3.04 -5.75
CA GLN A 71 13.24 -3.90 -5.26
C GLN A 71 13.56 -3.62 -3.79
N SER A 72 13.54 -2.34 -3.39
CA SER A 72 13.92 -1.90 -2.05
C SER A 72 12.80 -2.09 -1.02
N PHE A 73 11.56 -1.78 -1.40
CA PHE A 73 10.39 -1.73 -0.52
C PHE A 73 9.31 -2.76 -0.87
N GLY A 74 9.58 -3.65 -1.82
CA GLY A 74 8.77 -4.82 -2.08
C GLY A 74 8.63 -5.68 -0.83
N ASP A 75 7.42 -6.20 -0.61
CA ASP A 75 7.12 -7.19 0.42
C ASP A 75 7.68 -8.54 -0.05
N LEU A 76 9.00 -8.69 0.10
CA LEU A 76 9.68 -9.95 -0.16
C LEU A 76 9.30 -10.92 0.96
N PRO A 77 8.74 -12.10 0.66
CA PRO A 77 8.51 -13.10 1.67
C PRO A 77 9.88 -13.49 2.25
N LYS A 78 10.16 -13.04 3.48
CA LYS A 78 11.38 -13.44 4.20
C LYS A 78 11.38 -14.97 4.25
N LYS A 79 12.28 -15.60 3.47
CA LYS A 79 12.61 -17.01 3.69
C LYS A 79 13.07 -17.06 5.15
N LYS A 80 12.28 -17.65 6.04
CA LYS A 80 12.68 -17.90 7.43
C LYS A 80 14.05 -18.59 7.36
N LYS A 81 15.13 -17.89 7.75
CA LYS A 81 16.41 -18.54 7.97
C LYS A 81 16.13 -19.59 9.02
N LYS A 82 16.25 -20.88 8.66
CA LYS A 82 16.38 -21.93 9.67
C LYS A 82 17.60 -21.53 10.48
N VAL A 83 17.41 -21.24 11.76
CA VAL A 83 18.51 -21.23 12.72
C VAL A 83 19.05 -22.67 12.68
N GLN A 84 20.23 -22.84 12.10
CA GLN A 84 21.02 -24.06 12.27
C GLN A 84 21.73 -23.89 13.61
N ASP A 85 21.04 -24.28 14.68
CA ASP A 85 21.74 -24.69 15.90
C ASP A 85 22.27 -26.09 15.58
N GLY A 86 23.60 -26.22 15.57
CA GLY A 86 24.28 -27.50 15.40
C GLY A 86 24.45 -28.16 16.75
N GLU A 87 24.06 -29.44 16.86
CA GLU A 87 24.82 -30.50 17.54
C GLU A 87 24.10 -31.85 17.37
N GLY A 88 24.86 -32.89 16.99
CA GLY A 88 24.58 -34.31 17.29
C GLY A 88 23.41 -35.03 16.59
N GLY A 89 23.73 -36.03 15.75
CA GLY A 89 22.72 -36.99 15.31
C GLY A 89 23.09 -37.80 14.07
N GLU A 90 23.97 -38.78 14.26
CA GLU A 90 24.35 -39.83 13.32
C GLU A 90 23.15 -40.68 12.85
N GLY A 91 23.11 -40.98 11.55
CA GLY A 91 22.49 -42.21 11.00
C GLY A 91 20.98 -42.25 10.76
N SER A 92 20.57 -42.16 9.47
CA SER A 92 19.85 -43.28 8.79
C SER A 92 19.34 -42.91 7.39
N LYS A 93 19.74 -43.72 6.40
CA LYS A 93 19.16 -43.83 5.06
C LYS A 93 17.69 -44.29 5.14
N LYS A 94 16.79 -43.67 4.36
CA LYS A 94 15.89 -44.33 3.39
C LYS A 94 14.92 -43.32 2.73
N ASN A 95 14.47 -43.71 1.55
CA ASN A 95 13.95 -42.94 0.42
C ASN A 95 12.44 -42.55 0.57
N PRO A 96 11.73 -42.11 -0.50
CA PRO A 96 11.02 -40.85 -0.65
C PRO A 96 9.51 -40.98 -0.32
N GLU A 97 8.73 -39.93 -0.62
CA GLU A 97 7.28 -39.80 -0.41
C GLU A 97 6.84 -39.35 0.98
N LYS A 98 6.52 -38.05 1.11
CA LYS A 98 5.25 -37.58 1.69
C LYS A 98 5.11 -36.06 1.60
N LYS A 99 4.17 -35.67 0.75
CA LYS A 99 3.31 -34.47 0.80
C LYS A 99 4.02 -33.14 1.08
N ALA A 100 4.21 -32.39 -0.02
CA ALA A 100 4.53 -30.97 -0.01
C ALA A 100 3.52 -30.20 0.86
N LYS A 101 3.89 -29.93 2.12
CA LYS A 101 3.21 -28.93 2.95
C LYS A 101 3.48 -27.57 2.32
N GLU A 102 2.44 -27.00 1.73
CA GLU A 102 2.38 -25.64 1.23
C GLU A 102 2.91 -24.69 2.32
N LYS A 103 4.11 -24.14 2.07
CA LYS A 103 4.75 -23.20 2.99
C LYS A 103 3.98 -21.89 2.90
N LYS A 104 3.02 -21.68 3.81
CA LYS A 104 2.34 -20.40 3.99
C LYS A 104 3.40 -19.30 4.09
N LYS A 105 3.46 -18.44 3.06
CA LYS A 105 4.36 -17.28 3.04
C LYS A 105 3.87 -16.34 4.13
N LEU A 106 4.71 -16.09 5.13
CA LEU A 106 4.43 -15.08 6.13
C LEU A 106 4.55 -13.72 5.42
N VAL A 107 3.43 -13.01 5.34
CA VAL A 107 3.33 -11.68 4.73
C VAL A 107 3.35 -10.67 5.87
N GLU A 108 4.35 -9.81 5.90
CA GLU A 108 4.56 -8.86 7.00
C GLU A 108 3.97 -7.51 6.62
N LEU A 109 2.74 -7.25 7.08
CA LEU A 109 1.97 -6.05 6.73
C LEU A 109 2.29 -4.84 7.61
N LEU A 110 2.80 -5.06 8.83
CA LEU A 110 3.04 -4.02 9.83
C LEU A 110 4.43 -3.41 9.68
N ASP A 111 4.54 -2.10 9.91
CA ASP A 111 5.82 -1.41 10.00
C ASP A 111 6.54 -1.72 11.32
N GLY A 112 7.87 -1.56 11.32
CA GLY A 112 8.73 -1.95 12.45
C GLY A 112 8.36 -1.31 13.78
N LYS A 113 7.84 -0.07 13.76
CA LYS A 113 7.42 0.65 14.98
C LYS A 113 6.17 0.06 15.62
N ARG A 114 5.16 -0.31 14.82
CA ARG A 114 3.95 -1.01 15.32
C ARG A 114 4.20 -2.47 15.71
N ARG A 115 5.26 -3.07 15.18
CA ARG A 115 5.66 -4.45 15.52
C ARG A 115 6.32 -4.58 16.89
N GLN A 116 6.85 -3.49 17.43
CA GLN A 116 7.64 -3.49 18.67
C GLN A 116 6.82 -3.13 19.93
N GLN A 117 5.51 -2.84 19.79
CA GLN A 117 4.62 -2.59 20.92
C GLN A 117 3.87 -3.86 21.34
#